data_AF-A0A7J2QZL0-F1
#
_entry.id   AF-A0A7J2QZL0-F1
#
_cell.length_a   1.000
_cell.length_b   1.000
_cell.length_c   1.000
_cell.angle_alpha   90.00
_cell.angle_beta   90.00
_cell.angle_gamma   90.00
#
_symmetry.space_group_name_H-M   'P 1'
#
loop_
_entity.id
_entity.type
_entity.pdbx_description
1 polymer ?
#
loop_
_entity_poly.entity_id
_entity_poly.type
_entity_poly.pdbx_seq_one_letter_code
_entity_poly.pdbx_strand_id
1 'polypeptide(L)'
;MSNSKDSPFFIREGVEKGGRRHIEITFDTLIFQRREKPFDWYKELELDKSLASKIRRGVIIPSKWLRIKIADYWNIDTSTIWFSEEMILVDGDKNG
;
A
#
# COMPACT_ATOMS: atom_id res chain seq x y z
N MET A 1 -29.45 -22.03 26.73
CA MET A 1 -28.67 -22.36 25.51
C MET A 1 -28.53 -21.08 24.70
N SER A 2 -27.39 -20.39 24.80
CA SER A 2 -27.09 -19.22 23.98
C SER A 2 -26.26 -19.69 22.78
N ASN A 3 -26.81 -19.50 21.57
CA ASN A 3 -26.09 -19.71 20.32
C ASN A 3 -26.05 -18.38 19.55
N SER A 4 -25.42 -17.37 20.14
CA SER A 4 -25.04 -16.14 19.43
C SER A 4 -23.68 -16.35 18.77
N LYS A 5 -23.67 -17.04 17.63
CA LYS A 5 -22.56 -16.94 16.68
C LYS A 5 -22.73 -15.64 15.88
N ASP A 6 -22.43 -14.53 16.53
CA ASP A 6 -22.18 -13.26 15.84
C ASP A 6 -20.83 -13.38 15.13
N SER A 7 -20.88 -13.90 13.90
CA SER A 7 -19.73 -13.82 13.00
C SER A 7 -19.76 -12.45 12.33
N PRO A 8 -18.71 -11.61 12.47
CA PRO A 8 -18.66 -10.32 11.80
C PRO A 8 -18.34 -10.54 10.32
N PHE A 9 -19.34 -10.93 9.54
CA PHE A 9 -19.24 -11.20 8.10
C PHE A 9 -19.31 -9.94 7.21
N PHE A 10 -19.14 -8.75 7.78
CA PHE A 10 -19.30 -7.48 7.04
C PHE A 10 -18.01 -6.66 6.83
N ILE A 11 -16.84 -7.14 7.22
CA ILE A 11 -15.57 -6.39 7.08
C ILE A 11 -14.52 -7.22 6.34
N ARG A 12 -14.71 -7.53 5.05
CA ARG A 12 -13.59 -8.03 4.22
C ARG A 12 -13.54 -7.43 2.81
N GLU A 13 -14.66 -7.29 2.10
CA GLU A 13 -14.61 -6.75 0.72
C GLU A 13 -14.44 -5.21 0.62
N GLY A 14 -14.96 -4.45 1.59
CA GLY A 14 -14.91 -2.99 1.57
C GLY A 14 -13.53 -2.42 1.90
N VAL A 15 -12.78 -3.10 2.78
CA VAL A 15 -11.45 -2.67 3.25
C VAL A 15 -10.38 -2.96 2.20
N GLU A 16 -10.43 -4.12 1.53
CA GLU A 16 -9.50 -4.46 0.45
C GLU A 16 -9.61 -3.52 -0.76
N LYS A 17 -10.84 -3.10 -1.11
CA LYS A 17 -11.06 -2.10 -2.19
C LYS A 17 -10.71 -0.68 -1.73
N GLY A 18 -10.92 -0.36 -0.46
CA GLY A 18 -10.60 0.94 0.13
C GLY A 18 -9.10 1.20 0.23
N GLY A 19 -8.32 0.24 0.74
CA GLY A 19 -6.87 0.37 0.92
C GLY A 19 -6.09 0.47 -0.40
N ARG A 20 -6.41 -0.40 -1.38
CA ARG A 20 -5.78 -0.32 -2.72
C ARG A 20 -6.02 1.04 -3.39
N ARG A 21 -7.26 1.54 -3.32
CA ARG A 21 -7.64 2.83 -3.89
C ARG A 21 -6.97 3.98 -3.14
N HIS A 22 -6.78 3.87 -1.83
CA HIS A 22 -6.03 4.84 -1.03
C HIS A 22 -4.57 4.93 -1.50
N ILE A 23 -3.86 3.80 -1.59
CA ILE A 23 -2.45 3.77 -2.04
C ILE A 23 -2.33 4.45 -3.41
N GLU A 24 -3.18 4.08 -4.38
CA GLU A 24 -3.12 4.65 -5.73
C GLU A 24 -3.38 6.16 -5.73
N ILE A 25 -4.39 6.63 -5.00
CA ILE A 25 -4.68 8.07 -4.86
C ILE A 25 -3.53 8.82 -4.21
N THR A 26 -2.92 8.24 -3.17
CA THR A 26 -1.78 8.85 -2.46
C THR A 26 -0.59 8.99 -3.40
N PHE A 27 -0.23 7.95 -4.16
CA PHE A 27 0.82 8.04 -5.18
C PHE A 27 0.52 9.09 -6.25
N ASP A 28 -0.70 9.10 -6.81
CA ASP A 28 -1.10 10.07 -7.83
C ASP A 28 -1.01 11.52 -7.29
N THR A 29 -1.39 11.73 -6.03
CA THR A 29 -1.30 13.03 -5.36
C THR A 29 0.15 13.47 -5.19
N LEU A 30 1.04 12.59 -4.73
CA LEU A 30 2.46 12.89 -4.53
C LEU A 30 3.17 13.23 -5.85
N ILE A 31 2.91 12.45 -6.90
CA ILE A 31 3.42 12.69 -8.25
C ILE A 31 2.95 14.04 -8.78
N PHE A 32 1.66 14.36 -8.62
CA PHE A 32 1.10 15.63 -9.03
C PHE A 32 1.72 16.82 -8.28
N GLN A 33 1.87 16.71 -6.95
CA GLN A 33 2.46 17.76 -6.11
C GLN A 33 3.90 18.10 -6.50
N ARG A 34 4.70 17.10 -6.87
CA ARG A 34 6.08 17.31 -7.32
C ARG A 34 6.22 17.63 -8.81
N ARG A 35 5.11 17.69 -9.56
CA ARG A 35 5.08 17.86 -11.02
C ARG A 35 5.93 16.81 -11.75
N GLU A 36 5.99 15.61 -11.17
CA GLU A 36 6.71 14.47 -11.73
C GLU A 36 5.87 13.80 -12.82
N LYS A 37 6.53 13.11 -13.77
CA LYS A 37 5.78 12.23 -14.66
C LYS A 37 5.31 11.01 -13.85
N PRO A 38 4.12 10.45 -14.13
CA PRO A 38 3.55 9.30 -13.40
C PRO A 38 4.43 8.05 -13.24
N PHE A 39 5.57 8.00 -13.92
CA PHE A 39 6.46 6.85 -14.09
C PHE A 39 7.94 7.23 -14.03
N ASP A 40 8.33 8.29 -13.31
CA ASP A 40 9.75 8.63 -13.17
C ASP A 40 10.32 8.34 -11.76
N TRP A 41 9.50 8.39 -10.70
CA TRP A 41 9.95 8.12 -9.32
C TRP A 41 10.66 6.77 -9.13
N TYR A 42 10.25 5.74 -9.88
CA TYR A 42 10.85 4.40 -9.76
C TYR A 42 12.26 4.34 -10.34
N LYS A 43 12.64 5.26 -11.23
CA LYS A 43 13.98 5.30 -11.84
C LYS A 43 15.00 5.74 -10.80
N GLU A 44 14.66 6.77 -10.03
CA GLU A 44 15.49 7.27 -8.93
C GLU A 44 15.64 6.24 -7.80
N LEU A 45 14.68 5.32 -7.67
CA LEU A 45 14.72 4.21 -6.73
C LEU A 45 15.29 2.92 -7.32
N GLU A 46 15.74 2.93 -8.57
CA GLU A 46 16.28 1.77 -9.31
C GLU A 46 15.32 0.55 -9.30
N LEU A 47 14.02 0.79 -9.37
CA LEU A 47 13.01 -0.26 -9.36
C LEU A 47 12.60 -0.65 -10.77
N ASP A 48 12.26 -1.93 -10.94
CA ASP A 48 11.60 -2.40 -12.14
C ASP A 48 10.24 -1.70 -12.34
N LYS A 49 9.93 -1.30 -13.58
CA LYS A 49 8.70 -0.56 -13.91
C LYS A 49 7.43 -1.35 -13.60
N SER A 50 7.44 -2.66 -13.83
CA SER A 50 6.31 -3.55 -13.51
C SER A 50 6.10 -3.65 -12.00
N LEU A 51 7.19 -3.79 -11.23
CA LEU A 51 7.15 -3.78 -9.77
C LEU A 51 6.58 -2.46 -9.23
N ALA A 52 7.11 -1.33 -9.71
CA ALA A 52 6.65 0.00 -9.32
C ALA A 52 5.18 0.23 -9.64
N SER A 53 4.70 -0.23 -10.81
CA SER A 53 3.29 -0.16 -11.19
C SER A 53 2.39 -0.95 -10.23
N LYS A 54 2.81 -2.16 -9.83
CA LYS A 54 2.06 -2.98 -8.86
C LYS A 54 2.02 -2.32 -7.47
N ILE A 55 3.12 -1.74 -7.02
CA ILE A 55 3.17 -1.00 -5.74
C ILE A 55 2.24 0.22 -5.78
N ARG A 56 2.35 1.04 -6.84
CA ARG A 56 1.55 2.25 -7.02
C ARG A 56 0.06 1.98 -6.96
N ARG A 57 -0.39 0.87 -7.56
CA ARG A 57 -1.80 0.46 -7.60
C ARG A 57 -2.27 -0.28 -6.34
N GLY A 58 -1.41 -0.37 -5.32
CA GLY A 58 -1.68 -1.13 -4.09
C GLY A 58 -1.85 -2.64 -4.31
N VAL A 59 -1.43 -3.18 -5.47
CA VAL A 59 -1.54 -4.62 -5.79
C VAL A 59 -0.59 -5.43 -4.93
N ILE A 60 0.60 -4.87 -4.65
CA ILE A 60 1.57 -5.45 -3.73
C ILE A 60 1.98 -4.41 -2.71
N ILE A 61 2.24 -4.88 -1.50
CA ILE A 61 2.87 -4.07 -0.46
C ILE A 61 4.36 -4.46 -0.45
N PRO A 62 5.28 -3.51 -0.68
CA PRO A 62 6.69 -3.82 -0.74
C PRO A 62 7.27 -4.10 0.65
N SER A 63 8.49 -4.64 0.68
CA SER A 63 9.21 -4.90 1.94
C SER A 63 9.40 -3.63 2.77
N LYS A 64 9.57 -3.77 4.09
CA LYS A 64 9.75 -2.63 5.01
C LYS A 64 10.82 -1.64 4.53
N TRP A 65 11.97 -2.14 4.10
CA TRP A 65 13.07 -1.29 3.64
C TRP A 65 12.73 -0.51 2.37
N LEU A 66 12.03 -1.15 1.42
CA LEU A 66 11.60 -0.47 0.21
C LEU A 66 10.50 0.57 0.51
N ARG A 67 9.59 0.30 1.45
CA ARG A 67 8.62 1.30 1.92
C ARG A 67 9.30 2.54 2.49
N ILE A 68 10.34 2.37 3.32
CA ILE A 68 11.12 3.47 3.89
C ILE A 68 11.76 4.29 2.76
N LYS A 69 12.45 3.64 1.81
CA LYS A 69 13.05 4.34 0.66
C LYS A 69 12.06 5.15 -0.16
N ILE A 70 10.88 4.58 -0.42
CA ILE A 70 9.82 5.25 -1.17
C ILE A 70 9.32 6.48 -0.40
N ALA A 71 9.12 6.36 0.91
CA ALA A 71 8.68 7.47 1.75
C ALA A 71 9.75 8.57 1.85
N ASP A 72 11.02 8.19 1.99
CA ASP A 72 12.17 9.10 2.01
C ASP A 72 12.28 9.90 0.70
N TYR A 73 12.03 9.28 -0.45
CA TYR A 73 12.01 9.97 -1.75
C TYR A 73 11.06 11.17 -1.74
N TRP A 74 9.86 11.01 -1.17
CA TRP A 74 8.89 12.09 -1.03
C TRP A 74 9.04 12.93 0.23
N ASN A 75 9.96 12.57 1.13
CA ASN A 75 10.16 13.19 2.45
C ASN A 75 8.87 13.19 3.30
N ILE A 76 8.25 12.01 3.41
CA ILE A 76 7.03 11.76 4.17
C ILE A 76 7.18 10.52 5.06
N ASP A 77 6.25 10.32 5.99
CA ASP A 77 6.20 9.08 6.78
C ASP A 77 5.67 7.91 5.95
N THR A 78 6.18 6.70 6.22
CA THR A 78 5.68 5.48 5.53
C THR A 78 4.20 5.24 5.77
N SER A 79 3.68 5.68 6.92
CA SER A 79 2.26 5.56 7.28
C SER A 79 1.33 6.44 6.45
N THR A 80 1.88 7.42 5.73
CA THR A 80 1.10 8.25 4.79
C THR A 80 0.66 7.45 3.57
N ILE A 81 1.45 6.45 3.16
CA ILE A 81 1.14 5.59 1.99
C ILE A 81 0.50 4.27 2.44
N TRP A 82 1.00 3.64 3.51
CA TRP A 82 0.55 2.33 3.95
C TRP A 82 0.09 2.34 5.41
N PHE A 83 -1.14 1.91 5.65
CA PHE A 83 -1.69 1.82 7.01
C PHE A 83 -1.22 0.56 7.73
N SER A 84 -1.20 0.60 9.06
CA SER A 84 -0.81 -0.54 9.90
C SER A 84 -1.64 -1.80 9.62
N GLU A 85 -2.94 -1.66 9.35
CA GLU A 85 -3.82 -2.78 9.01
C GLU A 85 -3.44 -3.48 7.70
N GLU A 86 -2.95 -2.72 6.72
CA GLU A 86 -2.46 -3.25 5.44
C GLU A 86 -1.14 -4.02 5.63
N MET A 87 -0.33 -3.65 6.63
CA MET A 87 0.91 -4.36 6.96
C MET A 87 0.65 -5.71 7.63
N ILE A 88 -0.43 -5.85 8.40
CA ILE A 88 -0.79 -7.09 9.12
C ILE A 88 -1.15 -8.23 8.15
N LEU A 89 -1.74 -7.90 6.99
CA LEU A 89 -2.13 -8.90 5.98
C LEU A 89 -0.93 -9.56 5.27
N VAL A 90 0.25 -8.93 5.28
CA VAL A 90 1.45 -9.44 4.58
C VAL A 90 2.28 -10.37 5.47
N ASP A 91 2.26 -10.16 6.79
CA ASP A 91 3.00 -10.99 7.75
C ASP A 91 2.23 -12.27 8.14
N GLY A 92 0.92 -12.34 7.85
CA GLY A 92 0.09 -13.53 8.08
C GLY A 92 0.39 -14.71 7.14
N ASP A 93 1.10 -14.49 6.03
CA ASP A 93 1.36 -15.49 4.98
C ASP A 93 2.73 -16.19 5.13
N LYS A 94 3.40 -16.01 6.27
CA LYS A 94 4.67 -16.68 6.61
C LYS A 94 4.56 -17.71 7.75
N ASN A 95 3.35 -18.05 8.18
CA ASN A 95 3.09 -19.09 9.19
C ASN A 95 1.92 -20.01 8.78
N GLY A 96 1.96 -20.56 7.57
CA GLY A 96 1.04 -21.60 7.07
C GLY A 96 1.80 -22.68 6.34
#